data_AF-A0A3R9P8G4-F1
#
_entry.id   AF-A0A3R9P8G4-F1
#
_cell.length_a   1.000
_cell.length_b   1.000
_cell.length_c   1.000
_cell.angle_alpha   90.00
_cell.angle_beta   90.00
_cell.angle_gamma   90.00
#
_symmetry.space_group_name_H-M   'P 1'
#
loop_
_entity.id
_entity.type
_entity.pdbx_description
1 polymer ?
#
loop_
_entity_poly.entity_id
_entity_poly.type
_entity_poly.pdbx_seq_one_letter_code
_entity_poly.pdbx_strand_id
1 'polypeptide(L)'
;MSEFTGWGRTNDIDFGDYVEIEMLRYGVPNEYFIHKVIGSLESNCWRDAPIKTSSDEVLHGEIEKVLRVITCGIDETEVFKVRESDCIKLENRRFTHG
;
A
#
# COMPACT_ATOMS: atom_id res chain seq x y z
N MET A 1 -15.99 -22.07 -6.01
CA MET A 1 -14.61 -21.97 -5.47
C MET A 1 -14.72 -21.23 -4.16
N SER A 2 -14.27 -21.80 -3.04
CA SER A 2 -14.22 -21.05 -1.78
C SER A 2 -13.19 -19.93 -1.93
N GLU A 3 -13.59 -18.69 -1.71
CA GLU A 3 -12.67 -17.55 -1.73
C GLU A 3 -11.60 -17.78 -0.66
N PHE A 4 -10.33 -17.62 -1.03
CA PHE A 4 -9.23 -17.66 -0.08
C PHE A 4 -9.35 -16.43 0.83
N THR A 5 -9.79 -16.62 2.07
CA THR A 5 -10.06 -15.52 3.01
C THR A 5 -8.80 -14.96 3.67
N GLY A 6 -7.61 -15.44 3.29
CA GLY A 6 -6.38 -15.22 4.06
C GLY A 6 -6.42 -15.95 5.41
N TRP A 7 -5.26 -16.09 6.05
CA TRP A 7 -5.18 -16.58 7.43
C TRP A 7 -5.27 -15.38 8.38
N GLY A 8 -6.42 -15.19 9.04
CA GLY A 8 -6.58 -14.21 10.11
C GLY A 8 -6.57 -12.74 9.66
N ARG A 9 -7.56 -12.32 8.85
CA ARG A 9 -7.72 -10.90 8.52
C ARG A 9 -7.91 -10.06 9.78
N THR A 10 -7.06 -9.06 9.98
CA THR A 10 -7.15 -8.15 11.15
C THR A 10 -7.56 -6.72 10.79
N ASN A 11 -7.46 -6.35 9.51
CA ASN A 11 -7.64 -4.97 9.03
C ASN A 11 -8.58 -4.92 7.80
N ASP A 12 -9.01 -3.71 7.45
CA ASP A 12 -9.88 -3.46 6.29
C ASP A 12 -9.13 -3.68 4.97
N ILE A 13 -7.84 -3.34 4.95
CA ILE A 13 -6.89 -3.70 3.90
C ILE A 13 -5.91 -4.74 4.45
N ASP A 14 -5.76 -5.87 3.75
CA ASP A 14 -4.92 -6.95 4.25
C ASP A 14 -4.15 -7.68 3.14
N PHE A 15 -3.38 -8.70 3.53
CA PHE A 15 -2.56 -9.51 2.64
C PHE A 15 -3.31 -9.92 1.36
N GLY A 16 -2.69 -9.65 0.22
CA GLY A 16 -3.20 -9.99 -1.11
C GLY A 16 -4.10 -8.93 -1.74
N ASP A 17 -4.55 -7.92 -0.97
CA ASP A 17 -5.22 -6.75 -1.53
C ASP A 17 -4.23 -5.89 -2.32
N TYR A 18 -4.76 -5.07 -3.23
CA TYR A 18 -3.97 -4.08 -3.95
C TYR A 18 -4.44 -2.68 -3.57
N VAL A 19 -3.50 -1.74 -3.49
CA VAL A 19 -3.74 -0.35 -3.13
C VAL A 19 -3.04 0.59 -4.12
N GLU A 20 -3.62 1.76 -4.31
CA GLU A 20 -2.96 2.88 -4.97
C GLU A 20 -2.40 3.84 -3.91
N ILE A 21 -1.16 4.29 -4.13
CA ILE A 21 -0.45 5.19 -3.21
C ILE A 21 0.13 6.33 -4.04
N GLU A 22 -0.04 7.57 -3.57
CA GLU A 22 0.52 8.75 -4.21
C GLU A 22 2.05 8.75 -4.12
N MET A 23 2.73 8.90 -5.26
CA MET A 23 4.18 9.05 -5.34
C MET A 23 4.55 10.40 -5.96
N LEU A 24 5.54 11.05 -5.35
CA LEU A 24 6.03 12.35 -5.77
C LEU A 24 6.83 12.24 -7.08
N ARG A 25 6.48 13.07 -8.06
CA ARG A 25 7.26 13.26 -9.29
C ARG A 25 7.78 14.68 -9.40
N TYR A 26 9.09 14.84 -9.58
CA TYR A 26 9.70 16.17 -9.64
C TYR A 26 9.42 16.85 -11.00
N GLY A 27 8.82 18.04 -10.96
CA GLY A 27 8.57 18.88 -12.15
C GLY A 27 7.32 18.51 -12.96
N VAL A 28 6.53 17.53 -12.50
CA VAL A 28 5.24 17.12 -13.08
C VAL A 28 4.26 16.77 -11.95
N PRO A 29 2.95 16.62 -12.21
CA PRO A 29 2.01 16.15 -11.20
C PRO A 29 2.40 14.79 -10.61
N ASN A 30 2.07 14.59 -9.33
CA ASN A 30 2.23 13.30 -8.67
C ASN A 30 1.40 12.22 -9.36
N GLU A 31 1.82 10.98 -9.18
CA GLU A 31 1.20 9.83 -9.82
C GLU A 31 0.91 8.76 -8.78
N TYR A 32 -0.22 8.07 -8.93
CA TYR A 32 -0.61 6.96 -8.07
C TYR A 32 -0.09 5.66 -8.67
N PHE A 33 0.66 4.89 -7.88
CA PHE A 33 1.15 3.59 -8.30
C PHE A 33 0.45 2.48 -7.54
N ILE A 34 0.29 1.34 -8.23
CA ILE A 34 -0.32 0.14 -7.66
C ILE A 34 0.72 -0.60 -6.83
N HIS A 35 0.33 -0.96 -5.62
CA HIS A 35 1.14 -1.77 -4.72
C HIS A 35 0.35 -2.97 -4.23
N LYS A 36 1.01 -4.10 -4.10
CA LYS A 36 0.43 -5.28 -3.45
C LYS A 36 0.68 -5.23 -1.96
N VAL A 37 -0.36 -5.48 -1.18
CA VAL A 37 -0.26 -5.58 0.27
C VAL A 37 0.26 -6.97 0.64
N ILE A 38 1.36 -7.01 1.37
CA ILE A 38 1.98 -8.25 1.85
C ILE A 38 1.86 -8.44 3.36
N GLY A 39 1.16 -7.53 4.04
CA GLY A 39 0.78 -7.66 5.44
C GLY A 39 0.28 -6.34 6.02
N SER A 40 -0.56 -6.43 7.04
CA SER A 40 -1.05 -5.32 7.85
C SER A 40 -0.48 -5.42 9.26
N LEU A 41 -0.19 -4.29 9.90
CA LEU A 41 0.23 -4.22 11.31
C LEU A 41 -0.04 -2.83 11.90
N GLU A 42 0.09 -2.69 13.21
CA GLU A 42 0.19 -1.39 13.86
C GLU A 42 1.67 -1.03 14.07
N SER A 43 2.06 0.18 13.66
CA SER A 43 3.43 0.66 13.80
C SER A 43 3.46 2.18 13.93
N ASN A 44 4.49 2.71 14.57
CA ASN A 44 4.79 4.13 14.58
C ASN A 44 5.86 4.52 13.54
N CYS A 45 6.14 3.66 12.55
CA CYS A 45 7.19 3.90 11.57
C CYS A 45 6.71 3.53 10.17
N TRP A 46 6.66 4.52 9.26
CA TRP A 46 6.20 4.37 7.88
C TRP A 46 6.76 5.51 6.99
N ARG A 47 6.65 5.35 5.66
CA ARG A 47 6.93 6.41 4.69
C ARG A 47 5.71 7.29 4.49
N ASP A 48 5.90 8.61 4.53
CA ASP A 48 4.82 9.58 4.34
C ASP A 48 4.44 9.72 2.86
N ALA A 49 3.15 9.69 2.58
CA ALA A 49 2.63 10.06 1.27
C ALA A 49 2.65 11.59 1.08
N PRO A 50 2.99 12.12 -0.12
CA PRO A 50 3.39 11.37 -1.31
C PRO A 50 4.80 10.77 -1.18
N ILE A 51 4.92 9.49 -1.53
CA ILE A 51 6.16 8.71 -1.38
C ILE A 51 7.23 9.27 -2.33
N LYS A 52 8.45 9.46 -1.83
CA LYS A 52 9.58 9.88 -2.65
C LYS A 52 10.43 8.66 -2.99
N THR A 53 11.03 8.63 -4.18
CA THR A 53 11.91 7.53 -4.63
C THR A 53 13.01 7.18 -3.62
N SER A 54 13.52 8.18 -2.89
CA SER A 54 14.56 8.01 -1.88
C SER A 54 14.08 8.27 -0.45
N SER A 55 12.78 8.11 -0.16
CA SER A 55 12.29 8.29 1.21
C SER A 55 12.59 7.05 2.05
N ASP A 56 13.20 7.23 3.21
CA ASP A 56 13.25 6.21 4.24
C ASP A 56 11.96 6.20 5.07
N GLU A 57 11.71 5.11 5.80
CA GLU A 57 10.64 5.08 6.80
C GLU A 57 10.98 6.05 7.93
N VAL A 58 10.00 6.87 8.31
CA VAL A 58 10.14 7.89 9.35
C VAL A 58 9.49 7.38 10.64
N LEU A 59 10.09 7.67 11.78
CA LEU A 59 9.51 7.40 13.09
C LEU A 59 8.55 8.53 13.47
N HIS A 60 7.34 8.17 13.84
CA HIS A 60 6.26 9.06 14.24
C HIS A 60 5.93 8.92 15.72
N GLY A 61 5.24 9.90 16.29
CA GLY A 61 4.90 9.96 17.71
C GLY A 61 3.71 9.09 18.09
N GLU A 62 2.92 8.68 17.10
CA GLU A 62 1.70 7.92 17.20
C GLU A 62 1.84 6.53 16.58
N ILE A 63 1.08 5.57 17.11
CA ILE A 63 0.93 4.25 16.51
C ILE A 63 -0.30 4.29 15.60
N GLU A 64 -0.11 3.91 14.34
CA GLU A 64 -1.15 3.89 13.33
C GLU A 64 -1.22 2.50 12.67
N LYS A 65 -2.35 2.23 12.00
CA LYS A 65 -2.43 1.07 11.10
C LYS A 65 -1.58 1.33 9.87
N VAL A 66 -0.67 0.41 9.59
CA VAL A 66 0.24 0.48 8.46
C VAL A 66 0.17 -0.78 7.62
N LEU A 67 0.47 -0.62 6.33
CA LEU A 67 0.55 -1.69 5.36
C LEU A 67 2.00 -1.88 4.94
N ARG A 68 2.45 -3.13 4.91
CA ARG A 68 3.69 -3.52 4.23
C ARG A 68 3.34 -3.78 2.77
N VAL A 69 3.95 -3.01 1.88
CA VAL A 69 3.60 -2.99 0.47
C VAL A 69 4.82 -3.19 -0.42
N ILE A 70 4.56 -3.69 -1.62
CA ILE A 70 5.54 -3.88 -2.69
C ILE A 70 5.02 -3.23 -3.97
N THR A 71 5.86 -2.45 -4.65
CA THR A 71 5.47 -1.68 -5.83
C THR A 71 5.34 -2.58 -7.04
N CYS A 72 4.16 -2.64 -7.66
CA CYS A 72 3.94 -3.48 -8.83
C CYS A 72 4.47 -2.80 -10.10
N GLY A 73 5.15 -3.56 -10.96
CA GLY A 73 5.56 -3.10 -12.29
C GLY A 73 6.75 -2.12 -12.33
N ILE A 74 7.35 -1.78 -11.18
CA ILE A 74 8.56 -0.94 -11.09
C ILE A 74 9.67 -1.69 -10.39
N ASP A 75 9.50 -1.95 -9.09
CA ASP A 75 10.48 -2.65 -8.26
C ASP A 75 9.75 -3.56 -7.26
N GLU A 76 9.78 -4.86 -7.54
CA GLU A 76 9.19 -5.91 -6.70
C GLU A 76 10.21 -6.55 -5.76
N THR A 77 11.36 -5.90 -5.50
CA THR A 77 12.37 -6.38 -4.56
C THR A 77 12.30 -5.67 -3.21
N GLU A 78 11.67 -4.49 -3.17
CA GLU A 78 11.59 -3.65 -1.98
C GLU A 78 10.22 -3.72 -1.31
N VAL A 79 10.24 -3.94 0.00
CA VAL A 79 9.05 -3.86 0.86
C VAL A 79 9.22 -2.70 1.80
N PHE A 80 8.21 -1.83 1.87
CA PHE A 80 8.19 -0.70 2.79
C PHE A 80 6.84 -0.53 3.47
N LYS A 81 6.81 0.20 4.59
CA LYS A 81 5.59 0.54 5.32
C LYS A 81 4.99 1.86 4.86
N VAL A 82 3.67 1.88 4.72
CA VAL A 82 2.85 3.08 4.48
C VAL A 82 1.67 3.11 5.43
N ARG A 83 1.13 4.29 5.71
CA ARG A 83 -0.08 4.42 6.52
C ARG A 83 -1.30 3.91 5.74
N GLU A 84 -2.15 3.12 6.40
CA GLU A 84 -3.36 2.55 5.77
C GLU A 84 -4.30 3.65 5.25
N SER A 85 -4.40 4.79 5.96
CA SER A 85 -5.24 5.93 5.58
C SER A 85 -4.82 6.62 4.28
N ASP A 86 -3.56 6.48 3.88
CA ASP A 86 -3.00 7.14 2.69
C ASP A 86 -3.16 6.27 1.43
N CYS A 87 -3.77 5.09 1.59
CA CYS A 87 -3.93 4.09 0.56
C CYS A 87 -5.37 4.07 0.02
N ILE A 88 -5.52 3.98 -1.30
CA ILE A 88 -6.82 3.76 -1.94
C ILE A 88 -6.92 2.27 -2.29
N LYS A 89 -7.83 1.54 -1.62
CA LYS A 89 -8.03 0.11 -1.91
C LYS A 89 -8.60 -0.09 -3.31
N LEU A 90 -7.94 -0.92 -4.10
CA LEU A 90 -8.47 -1.36 -5.39
C LEU A 90 -9.46 -2.50 -5.17
N GLU A 91 -10.73 -2.22 -5.38
CA GLU A 91 -11.74 -3.28 -5.47
C GLU A 91 -11.58 -4.05 -6.79
N ASN A 92 -11.83 -5.36 -6.76
CA ASN A 92 -11.87 -6.19 -7.96
C ASN A 92 -12.88 -5.61 -8.95
N ARG A 93 -12.41 -4.82 -9.92
CA ARG A 93 -13.20 -4.47 -11.09
C ARG A 93 -13.52 -5.77 -11.80
N ARG A 94 -14.76 -6.26 -11.64
CA ARG A 94 -15.33 -7.21 -12.58
C ARG A 94 -15.26 -6.54 -13.94
N PHE A 95 -14.32 -6.96 -14.79
CA PHE A 95 -14.34 -6.61 -16.20
C PHE A 95 -15.61 -7.20 -16.79
N THR A 96 -16.72 -6.45 -16.75
CA THR A 96 -17.86 -6.69 -17.62
C THR A 96 -17.38 -6.40 -19.02
N HIS A 97 -16.94 -7.45 -19.71
CA HIS A 97 -16.74 -7.41 -21.15
C HIS A 97 -18.13 -7.17 -21.76
N GLY A 98 -18.33 -5.98 -22.34
CA GLY A 98 -19.44 -5.68 -23.23
C GLY A 98 -19.14 -6.13 -24.65
#